data_AF-A0A6N6N2S2-F1
#
_entry.id   AF-A0A6N6N2S2-F1
#
_cell.length_a   1.000
_cell.length_b   1.000
_cell.length_c   1.000
_cell.angle_alpha   90.00
_cell.angle_beta   90.00
_cell.angle_gamma   90.00
#
_symmetry.space_group_name_H-M   'P 1'
#
loop_
_entity.id
_entity.type
_entity.pdbx_description
1 polymer ?
#
loop_
_entity_poly.entity_id
_entity_poly.type
_entity_poly.pdbx_seq_one_letter_code
_entity_poly.pdbx_strand_id
1 'polypeptide(L)'
;MTRSIPMVNGVDLSGIRNRNEARVAAQMAEVLQDDYQDYILDPLDIEDIYALALNLLPARYTQRGSIVLHKKPTDHEVRETIRDAADKVLQNPTRASGKE
;
A
#
# COMPACT_ATOMS: atom_id res chain seq x y z
N MET A 1 -19.02 7.60 1.92
CA MET A 1 -18.62 9.01 1.67
C MET A 1 -17.33 8.98 0.85
N THR A 2 -17.36 9.39 -0.41
CA THR A 2 -16.14 9.49 -1.22
C THR A 2 -15.34 10.68 -0.72
N ARG A 3 -14.19 10.45 -0.06
CA ARG A 3 -13.29 11.55 0.32
C ARG A 3 -12.78 12.21 -0.96
N SER A 4 -13.08 13.50 -1.15
CA SER A 4 -12.59 14.30 -2.27
C SER A 4 -11.32 15.04 -1.86
N ILE A 5 -10.33 15.07 -2.75
CA ILE A 5 -9.10 15.84 -2.54
C ILE A 5 -9.43 17.32 -2.79
N PRO A 6 -9.13 18.25 -1.85
CA PRO A 6 -9.37 19.67 -2.07
C PRO A 6 -8.53 20.19 -3.23
N MET A 7 -9.09 21.13 -4.00
CA MET A 7 -8.35 21.82 -5.05
C MET A 7 -7.23 22.67 -4.44
N VAL A 8 -6.10 22.77 -5.14
CA VAL A 8 -4.97 23.63 -4.74
C VAL A 8 -4.79 24.70 -5.81
N ASN A 9 -4.99 25.97 -5.45
CA ASN A 9 -4.88 27.11 -6.38
C ASN A 9 -5.70 26.94 -7.67
N GLY A 10 -6.90 26.37 -7.57
CA GLY A 10 -7.77 26.10 -8.73
C GLY A 10 -7.38 24.89 -9.58
N VAL A 11 -6.40 24.08 -9.15
CA VAL A 11 -5.98 22.84 -9.81
C VAL A 11 -6.62 21.64 -9.14
N ASP A 12 -7.24 20.76 -9.94
CA ASP A 12 -7.73 19.45 -9.50
C ASP A 12 -6.58 18.43 -9.44
N LEU A 13 -6.43 17.77 -8.29
CA LEU A 13 -5.41 16.76 -8.02
C LEU A 13 -5.95 15.32 -8.03
N SER A 14 -7.26 15.13 -8.27
CA SER A 14 -7.93 13.82 -8.26
C SER A 14 -7.36 12.81 -9.26
N GLY A 15 -6.68 13.30 -10.29
CA GLY A 15 -6.00 12.50 -11.31
C GLY A 15 -4.60 11.99 -10.90
N ILE A 16 -4.03 12.45 -9.78
CA ILE A 16 -2.72 12.04 -9.32
C ILE A 16 -2.85 10.75 -8.50
N ARG A 17 -2.24 9.67 -8.97
CA ARG A 17 -2.28 8.36 -8.29
C ARG A 17 -0.91 7.71 -8.26
N ASN A 18 -0.64 6.96 -7.20
CA ASN A 18 0.58 6.17 -7.11
C ASN A 18 0.39 4.87 -7.90
N ARG A 19 1.23 4.64 -8.92
CA ARG A 19 1.14 3.43 -9.76
C ARG A 19 1.43 2.13 -9.00
N ASN A 20 2.03 2.22 -7.82
CA ASN A 20 2.29 1.04 -7.00
C ASN A 20 1.02 0.54 -6.31
N GLU A 21 0.00 1.37 -6.10
CA GLU A 21 -1.26 1.01 -5.41
C GLU A 21 -1.89 -0.27 -6.01
N ALA A 22 -2.19 -0.26 -7.30
CA ALA A 22 -2.79 -1.40 -7.97
C ALA A 22 -1.89 -2.65 -7.98
N ARG A 23 -0.55 -2.47 -8.03
CA ARG A 23 0.40 -3.58 -8.04
C ARG A 23 0.52 -4.25 -6.68
N VAL A 24 0.62 -3.45 -5.63
CA VAL A 24 0.67 -3.93 -4.25
C VAL A 24 -0.64 -4.66 -3.95
N ALA A 25 -1.80 -4.08 -4.25
CA ALA A 25 -3.09 -4.72 -4.00
C ALA A 25 -3.22 -6.10 -4.68
N ALA A 26 -2.78 -6.22 -5.94
CA ALA A 26 -2.83 -7.49 -6.67
C ALA A 26 -1.87 -8.54 -6.08
N GLN A 27 -0.61 -8.18 -5.83
CA GLN A 27 0.41 -9.12 -5.35
C GLN A 27 0.28 -9.46 -3.87
N MET A 28 -0.30 -8.55 -3.07
CA MET A 28 -0.50 -8.76 -1.64
C MET A 28 -1.47 -9.90 -1.40
N ALA A 29 -2.54 -10.02 -2.18
CA ALA A 29 -3.46 -11.15 -2.08
C ALA A 29 -2.74 -12.51 -2.25
N GLU A 30 -1.86 -12.60 -3.25
CA GLU A 30 -1.08 -13.81 -3.50
C GLU A 30 -0.07 -14.08 -2.37
N VAL A 31 0.69 -13.07 -1.94
CA VAL A 31 1.69 -13.22 -0.86
C VAL A 31 1.03 -13.67 0.45
N LEU A 32 -0.11 -13.07 0.82
CA LEU A 32 -0.81 -13.43 2.05
C LEU A 32 -1.38 -14.85 1.99
N GLN A 33 -1.85 -15.29 0.81
CA GLN A 33 -2.34 -16.66 0.62
C GLN A 33 -1.19 -17.68 0.64
N ASP A 34 -0.05 -17.37 0.02
CA ASP A 34 1.05 -18.32 -0.10
C ASP A 34 1.85 -18.45 1.21
N ASP A 35 2.15 -17.33 1.85
CA ASP A 35 3.16 -17.25 2.92
C ASP A 35 2.54 -17.03 4.31
N TYR A 36 1.29 -16.56 4.39
CA TYR A 36 0.62 -16.19 5.66
C TYR A 36 -0.74 -16.87 5.89
N GLN A 37 -1.04 -17.96 5.18
CA GLN A 37 -2.33 -18.67 5.30
C GLN A 37 -2.66 -19.16 6.73
N ASP A 38 -1.66 -19.38 7.56
CA ASP A 38 -1.84 -19.84 8.95
C ASP A 38 -2.14 -18.69 9.92
N TYR A 39 -2.11 -17.43 9.46
CA TYR A 39 -2.40 -16.25 10.25
C TYR A 39 -3.85 -15.80 10.06
N ILE A 40 -4.50 -15.40 11.16
CA ILE A 40 -5.80 -14.74 11.12
C ILE A 40 -5.54 -13.23 11.04
N LEU A 41 -5.60 -12.69 9.82
CA LEU A 41 -5.48 -11.26 9.56
C LEU A 41 -6.86 -10.62 9.59
N ASP A 42 -7.05 -9.61 10.42
CA ASP A 42 -8.26 -8.82 10.42
C ASP A 42 -8.21 -7.72 9.33
N PRO A 43 -9.33 -7.05 9.01
CA PRO A 43 -9.32 -6.02 7.98
C PRO A 43 -8.34 -4.87 8.22
N LEU A 44 -8.05 -4.53 9.49
CA LEU A 44 -7.11 -3.47 9.83
C LEU A 44 -5.67 -3.91 9.56
N ASP A 45 -5.33 -5.18 9.85
CA ASP A 45 -4.03 -5.75 9.47
C ASP A 45 -3.81 -5.62 7.95
N ILE A 46 -4.82 -5.94 7.15
CA ILE A 46 -4.73 -5.82 5.68
C ILE A 46 -4.51 -4.37 5.24
N GLU A 47 -5.22 -3.42 5.85
CA GLU A 47 -5.06 -1.99 5.57
C GLU A 47 -3.66 -1.49 5.97
N ASP A 48 -3.16 -1.89 7.14
CA ASP A 48 -1.86 -1.51 7.66
C ASP A 48 -0.71 -2.09 6.82
N ILE A 49 -0.81 -3.37 6.42
CA ILE A 49 0.17 -4.02 5.53
C ILE A 49 0.23 -3.28 4.20
N TYR A 50 -0.93 -2.99 3.61
CA TYR A 50 -1.02 -2.26 2.35
C TYR A 50 -0.40 -0.86 2.45
N ALA A 51 -0.76 -0.10 3.50
CA ALA A 51 -0.24 1.24 3.73
C ALA A 51 1.28 1.24 3.97
N LEU A 52 1.77 0.30 4.79
CA LEU A 52 3.19 0.16 5.10
C LEU A 52 4.00 -0.25 3.87
N ALA A 53 3.51 -1.21 3.06
CA ALA A 53 4.17 -1.61 1.82
C ALA A 53 4.30 -0.42 0.84
N LEU A 54 3.25 0.41 0.71
CA LEU A 54 3.31 1.61 -0.13
C LEU A 54 4.29 2.67 0.38
N ASN A 55 4.44 2.79 1.70
CA ASN A 55 5.39 3.71 2.33
C ASN A 55 6.85 3.24 2.15
N LEU A 56 7.08 1.93 2.09
CA LEU A 56 8.41 1.35 1.90
C LEU A 56 8.86 1.39 0.43
N LEU A 57 7.93 1.33 -0.52
CA LEU A 57 8.24 1.43 -1.94
C LEU A 57 8.53 2.88 -2.37
N PRO A 58 9.45 3.11 -3.33
CA PRO A 58 9.63 4.43 -3.92
C PRO A 58 8.33 4.88 -4.58
N ALA A 59 7.82 6.04 -4.16
CA ALA A 59 6.55 6.59 -4.64
C ALA A 59 6.60 6.87 -6.15
N ARG A 60 5.57 6.43 -6.89
CA ARG A 60 5.48 6.58 -8.35
C ARG A 60 4.18 7.23 -8.76
N TYR A 61 4.06 8.52 -8.50
CA TYR A 61 2.91 9.30 -8.92
C TYR A 61 2.93 9.58 -10.43
N THR A 62 1.77 9.39 -11.05
CA THR A 62 1.56 9.70 -12.47
C THR A 62 0.60 10.87 -12.61
N GLN A 63 0.91 11.79 -13.52
CA GLN A 63 0.04 12.88 -13.97
C GLN A 63 -0.23 12.71 -15.47
N ARG A 64 -1.33 13.28 -16.00
CA ARG A 64 -1.53 13.34 -17.45
C ARG A 64 -0.34 14.10 -18.08
N GLY A 65 0.46 13.40 -18.88
CA GLY A 65 1.60 13.99 -19.61
C GLY A 65 2.96 13.96 -18.91
N SER A 66 3.10 13.35 -17.71
CA SER A 66 4.40 13.29 -17.04
C SER A 66 5.26 12.09 -17.46
N ILE A 67 6.57 12.32 -17.62
CA ILE A 67 7.58 11.28 -17.86
C ILE A 67 8.00 10.72 -16.50
N VAL A 68 7.92 9.40 -16.34
CA VAL A 68 8.33 8.72 -15.10
C VAL A 68 9.85 8.57 -15.09
N LEU A 69 10.53 9.28 -14.18
CA LEU A 69 12.00 9.33 -14.10
C LEU A 69 12.64 8.20 -13.27
N HIS A 70 11.86 7.48 -12.44
CA HIS A 70 12.38 6.45 -11.53
C HIS A 70 12.25 5.03 -12.08
N LYS A 71 13.28 4.21 -11.80
CA LYS A 71 13.29 2.76 -12.04
C LYS A 71 12.09 2.12 -11.35
N LYS A 72 11.31 1.36 -12.12
CA LYS A 72 10.15 0.60 -11.62
C LYS A 72 10.66 -0.54 -10.72
N PRO A 73 10.15 -0.70 -9.48
CA PRO A 73 10.42 -1.90 -8.69
C PRO A 73 9.95 -3.13 -9.45
N THR A 74 10.78 -4.16 -9.50
CA THR A 74 10.45 -5.48 -10.04
C THR A 74 9.33 -6.11 -9.22
N ASP A 75 8.67 -7.12 -9.78
CA ASP A 75 7.60 -7.82 -9.04
C ASP A 75 8.16 -8.54 -7.81
N HIS A 76 9.39 -9.07 -7.90
CA HIS A 76 10.08 -9.65 -6.76
C HIS A 76 10.29 -8.62 -5.63
N GLU A 77 10.83 -7.44 -5.92
CA GLU A 77 11.01 -6.38 -4.91
C GLU A 77 9.68 -5.95 -4.26
N VAL A 78 8.58 -5.93 -5.03
CA VAL A 78 7.24 -5.62 -4.49
C VAL A 78 6.79 -6.72 -3.52
N ARG A 79 6.92 -8.00 -3.88
CA ARG A 79 6.55 -9.11 -2.99
C ARG A 79 7.39 -9.15 -1.72
N GLU A 80 8.70 -8.96 -1.81
CA GLU A 80 9.57 -8.88 -0.63
C GLU A 80 9.16 -7.70 0.28
N THR A 81 8.85 -6.54 -0.29
CA THR A 81 8.38 -5.39 0.49
C THR A 81 7.05 -5.66 1.19
N ILE A 82 6.15 -6.43 0.57
CA ILE A 82 4.88 -6.84 1.19
C ILE A 82 5.14 -7.78 2.37
N ARG A 83 6.06 -8.74 2.24
CA ARG A 83 6.44 -9.64 3.35
C ARG A 83 7.02 -8.85 4.51
N ASP A 84 7.96 -7.94 4.23
CA ASP A 84 8.54 -7.05 5.25
C ASP A 84 7.46 -6.23 5.97
N ALA A 85 6.43 -5.80 5.26
CA ALA A 85 5.30 -5.07 5.83
C ALA A 85 4.41 -5.98 6.70
N ALA A 86 4.06 -7.17 6.20
CA ALA A 86 3.29 -8.18 6.91
C ALA A 86 3.96 -8.59 8.22
N ASP A 87 5.26 -8.90 8.19
CA ASP A 87 6.02 -9.26 9.39
C ASP A 87 6.02 -8.14 10.42
N LYS A 88 6.15 -6.88 10.00
CA LYS A 88 6.13 -5.72 10.91
C LYS A 88 4.78 -5.51 11.56
N VAL A 89 3.69 -5.65 10.80
CA VAL A 89 2.31 -5.52 11.32
C VAL A 89 2.00 -6.65 12.30
N LEU A 90 2.37 -7.89 11.96
CA LEU A 90 2.21 -9.04 12.86
C LEU A 90 3.02 -8.90 14.16
N GLN A 91 4.22 -8.31 14.09
CA GLN A 91 5.06 -8.05 15.26
C GLN A 91 4.55 -6.86 16.12
N ASN A 92 3.86 -5.90 15.52
CA ASN A 92 3.37 -4.69 16.18
C ASN A 92 1.91 -4.44 15.81
N PRO A 93 0.98 -5.31 16.22
CA PRO A 93 -0.39 -5.23 15.76
C PRO A 93 -1.04 -3.96 16.27
N THR A 94 -1.68 -3.20 15.36
CA THR A 94 -2.48 -2.01 15.68
C THR A 94 -3.82 -2.44 16.28
N ARG A 95 -3.79 -3.26 17.32
CA ARG A 95 -5.01 -3.51 18.09
C ARG A 95 -5.33 -2.22 18.81
N ALA A 96 -6.51 -1.66 18.53
CA ALA A 96 -7.15 -0.76 19.47
C ALA A 96 -7.38 -1.57 20.76
N SER A 97 -6.35 -1.69 21.60
CA SER A 97 -6.46 -2.19 22.95
C SER A 97 -7.58 -1.39 23.58
N GLY A 98 -8.67 -2.10 23.90
CA GLY A 98 -9.86 -1.54 24.50
C GLY A 98 -9.47 -0.57 25.60
N LYS A 99 -9.99 0.65 25.52
CA LYS A 99 -10.24 1.40 26.74
C LYS A 99 -11.34 0.62 27.46
N GLU A 100 -10.94 -0.21 28.41
CA GLU A 100 -11.77 -0.51 29.58
C GLU A 100 -12.03 0.77 30.37
#